data_AF-A0A1I7LES4-F1
#
_entry.id   AF-A0A1I7LES4-F1
#
_cell.length_a   1.000
_cell.length_b   1.000
_cell.length_c   1.000
_cell.angle_alpha   90.00
_cell.angle_beta   90.00
_cell.angle_gamma   90.00
#
_symmetry.space_group_name_H-M   'P 1'
#
loop_
_entity.id
_entity.type
_entity.pdbx_description
1 polymer ?
#
loop_
_entity_poly.entity_id
_entity_poly.type
_entity_poly.pdbx_seq_one_letter_code
_entity_poly.pdbx_strand_id
1 'polypeptide(L)'
;MTVHPRIAAPRPASPRIAWPWLDRAGRLSRFKLAVFLLALAPGLWFTAAYALDRLGAKPLTAYLHAMGDWSVRFLILSLAVTPMRRIANAPKLILVRRMLGLTALAYALVHFTLYVADQKFDLARVASEIVFRIYLTIGFAGLLGLTVLGVTSTDGMIRRLGKTWPRLHRLVYPLTALALLHFFLQSKIDVSSPVYWSGLFLALMGWRLMHHLKVPSTPLPLLGLSLAAGLATVGLETAWYALATGVPASAVLAANLDFSYDVRPAWWVLATVILIVPLNLWQNRTASGGRGPVGRPAPAR
;
A
#
# COMPACT_ATOMS: atom_id res chain seq x y z
N MET A 1 -2.36 63.12 26.73
CA MET A 1 -2.05 61.67 26.84
C MET A 1 -3.20 60.88 26.24
N THR A 2 -3.11 60.51 24.96
CA THR A 2 -4.11 59.71 24.26
C THR A 2 -3.77 58.24 24.42
N VAL A 3 -4.58 57.51 25.19
CA VAL A 3 -4.44 56.06 25.39
C VAL A 3 -5.03 55.35 24.18
N HIS A 4 -4.19 54.79 23.32
CA HIS A 4 -4.65 53.90 22.25
C HIS A 4 -5.10 52.55 22.84
N PRO A 5 -6.33 52.08 22.56
CA PRO A 5 -6.75 50.75 23.00
C PRO A 5 -5.96 49.69 22.24
N ARG A 6 -5.24 48.82 22.97
CA ARG A 6 -4.61 47.62 22.40
C ARG A 6 -5.69 46.71 21.84
N ILE A 7 -5.79 46.62 20.51
CA ILE A 7 -6.58 45.60 19.83
C ILE A 7 -6.03 44.24 20.25
N ALA A 8 -6.83 43.48 21.00
CA ALA A 8 -6.48 42.14 21.43
C ALA A 8 -6.20 41.27 20.18
N ALA A 9 -5.02 40.65 20.14
CA ALA A 9 -4.69 39.71 19.07
C ALA A 9 -5.74 38.59 19.03
N PRO A 10 -6.19 38.15 17.83
CA PRO A 10 -7.16 37.08 17.71
C PRO A 10 -6.63 35.83 18.42
N ARG A 11 -7.44 35.29 19.35
CA ARG A 11 -7.10 34.05 20.07
C ARG A 11 -6.77 32.95 19.06
N PRO A 12 -5.68 32.19 19.24
CA PRO A 12 -5.39 31.06 18.36
C PRO A 12 -6.57 30.10 18.40
N ALA A 13 -7.11 29.76 17.23
CA ALA A 13 -8.19 28.79 17.13
C ALA A 13 -7.78 27.51 17.86
N SER A 14 -8.60 27.07 18.81
CA SER A 14 -8.43 25.82 19.54
C SER A 14 -8.09 24.69 18.55
N PRO A 15 -7.09 23.83 18.84
CA PRO A 15 -6.68 22.78 17.92
C PRO A 15 -7.87 21.86 17.66
N ARG A 16 -8.52 22.02 16.50
CA ARG A 16 -9.61 21.13 16.09
C ARG A 16 -9.00 19.75 15.88
N ILE A 17 -9.52 18.76 16.61
CA ILE A 17 -9.17 17.35 16.39
C ILE A 17 -9.46 17.03 14.92
N ALA A 18 -8.40 16.79 14.14
CA ALA A 18 -8.51 16.53 12.71
C ALA A 18 -8.86 15.06 12.49
N TRP A 19 -10.14 14.73 12.60
CA TRP A 19 -10.62 13.36 12.38
C TRP A 19 -10.32 12.87 10.96
N PRO A 20 -10.03 11.56 10.78
CA PRO A 20 -9.57 11.03 9.50
C PRO A 20 -10.61 11.15 8.38
N TRP A 21 -11.89 11.25 8.67
CA TRP A 21 -12.98 11.45 7.70
C TRP A 21 -13.29 12.92 7.35
N LEU A 22 -12.63 13.90 7.97
CA LEU A 22 -12.88 15.32 7.72
C LEU A 22 -11.95 15.92 6.65
N ASP A 23 -12.42 16.93 5.93
CA ASP A 23 -11.61 17.78 5.06
C ASP A 23 -10.83 18.84 5.87
N ARG A 24 -10.01 19.66 5.20
CA ARG A 24 -9.23 20.72 5.87
C ARG A 24 -10.09 21.81 6.52
N ALA A 25 -11.33 21.97 6.07
CA ALA A 25 -12.29 22.92 6.65
C ALA A 25 -13.07 22.29 7.82
N GLY A 26 -12.83 21.02 8.15
CA GLY A 26 -13.54 20.29 9.19
C GLY A 26 -14.89 19.73 8.75
N ARG A 27 -15.20 19.70 7.45
CA ARG A 27 -16.43 19.11 6.91
C ARG A 27 -16.25 17.63 6.62
N LEU A 28 -17.34 16.87 6.66
CA LEU A 28 -17.31 15.45 6.33
C LEU A 28 -16.95 15.22 4.85
N SER A 29 -15.86 14.49 4.62
CA SER A 29 -15.49 14.01 3.30
C SER A 29 -15.99 12.58 3.14
N ARG A 30 -17.09 12.38 2.40
CA ARG A 30 -17.65 11.06 2.09
C ARG A 30 -16.61 10.07 1.55
N PHE A 31 -15.69 10.53 0.71
CA PHE A 31 -14.61 9.71 0.16
C PHE A 31 -13.66 9.17 1.25
N LYS A 32 -13.09 10.06 2.08
CA LYS A 32 -12.25 9.68 3.23
C LYS A 32 -13.00 8.76 4.22
N LEU A 33 -14.29 9.03 4.48
CA LEU A 33 -15.11 8.18 5.34
C LEU A 33 -15.26 6.77 4.75
N ALA A 34 -15.60 6.66 3.46
CA ALA A 34 -15.73 5.37 2.80
C ALA A 34 -14.42 4.57 2.85
N VAL A 35 -13.28 5.20 2.55
CA VAL A 35 -11.97 4.54 2.65
C VAL A 35 -11.65 4.14 4.08
N PHE A 36 -12.00 4.96 5.07
CA PHE A 36 -11.80 4.63 6.48
C PHE A 36 -12.63 3.40 6.91
N LEU A 37 -13.91 3.34 6.54
CA LEU A 37 -14.78 2.20 6.84
C LEU A 37 -14.30 0.93 6.14
N LEU A 38 -13.92 1.03 4.86
CA LEU A 38 -13.34 -0.10 4.12
C LEU A 38 -12.02 -0.57 4.72
N ALA A 39 -11.20 0.35 5.26
CA ALA A 39 -9.96 0.02 5.93
C ALA A 39 -10.16 -0.69 7.29
N LEU A 40 -11.30 -0.45 7.97
CA LEU A 40 -11.66 -1.15 9.21
C LEU A 40 -12.34 -2.50 8.95
N ALA A 41 -13.05 -2.64 7.83
CA ALA A 41 -13.87 -3.80 7.52
C ALA A 41 -13.16 -5.17 7.71
N PRO A 42 -11.94 -5.39 7.20
CA PRO A 42 -11.31 -6.70 7.37
C PRO A 42 -10.92 -7.00 8.82
N GLY A 43 -10.41 -6.01 9.55
CA GLY A 43 -10.12 -6.13 10.98
C GLY A 43 -11.37 -6.51 11.77
N LEU A 44 -12.49 -5.83 11.53
CA LEU A 44 -13.77 -6.13 12.18
C LEU A 44 -14.29 -7.52 11.80
N TRP A 45 -14.20 -7.89 10.52
CA TRP A 45 -14.61 -9.21 10.04
C TRP A 45 -13.83 -10.33 10.73
N PHE A 46 -12.50 -10.27 10.74
CA PHE A 46 -11.68 -11.31 11.36
C PHE A 46 -11.80 -11.33 12.88
N THR A 47 -12.00 -10.18 13.53
CA THR A 47 -12.29 -10.13 14.97
C THR A 47 -13.61 -10.83 15.29
N ALA A 48 -14.66 -10.54 14.53
CA ALA A 48 -15.96 -11.20 14.70
C ALA A 48 -15.88 -12.70 14.36
N ALA A 49 -15.17 -13.08 13.29
CA ALA A 49 -14.98 -14.48 12.93
C ALA A 49 -14.19 -15.25 14.00
N TYR A 50 -13.20 -14.62 14.64
CA TYR A 50 -12.49 -15.20 15.78
C TYR A 50 -13.42 -15.40 16.98
N ALA A 51 -14.20 -14.37 17.35
CA ALA A 51 -15.13 -14.43 18.47
C ALA A 51 -16.29 -15.42 18.30
N LEU A 52 -16.62 -15.78 17.04
CA LEU A 52 -17.68 -16.71 16.69
C LEU A 52 -17.15 -18.12 16.32
N ASP A 53 -15.88 -18.41 16.61
CA ASP A 53 -15.20 -19.69 16.31
C ASP A 53 -15.26 -20.10 14.82
N ARG A 54 -15.22 -19.13 13.91
CA ARG A 54 -15.32 -19.33 12.45
C ARG A 54 -13.98 -19.39 11.72
N LEU A 55 -12.86 -19.40 12.44
CA LEU A 55 -11.50 -19.39 11.87
C LEU A 55 -10.83 -20.78 11.82
N GLY A 56 -11.62 -21.84 12.02
CA GLY A 56 -11.15 -23.24 11.92
C GLY A 56 -10.32 -23.68 13.12
N ALA A 57 -9.54 -24.75 12.94
CA ALA A 57 -8.88 -25.47 14.05
C ALA A 57 -7.76 -24.68 14.75
N LYS A 58 -7.14 -23.70 14.08
CA LYS A 58 -6.09 -22.83 14.65
C LYS A 58 -6.50 -21.35 14.51
N PRO A 59 -7.52 -20.91 15.27
CA PRO A 59 -8.17 -19.62 15.02
C PRO A 59 -7.24 -18.44 15.26
N LEU A 60 -6.36 -18.52 16.26
CA LEU A 60 -5.39 -17.45 16.56
C LEU A 60 -4.34 -17.33 15.45
N THR A 61 -3.82 -18.46 14.96
CA THR A 61 -2.86 -18.47 13.84
C THR A 61 -3.49 -17.93 12.56
N ALA A 62 -4.74 -18.31 12.26
CA ALA A 62 -5.47 -17.80 11.10
C ALA A 62 -5.70 -16.29 11.20
N TYR A 63 -6.07 -15.79 12.39
CA TYR A 63 -6.23 -14.36 12.62
C TYR A 63 -4.90 -13.59 12.50
N LEU A 64 -3.81 -14.15 13.05
CA LEU A 64 -2.46 -13.61 12.93
C LEU A 64 -2.05 -13.46 11.46
N HIS A 65 -2.23 -14.51 10.65
CA HIS A 65 -1.90 -14.47 9.21
C HIS A 65 -2.77 -13.45 8.48
N ALA A 66 -4.08 -13.41 8.76
CA ALA A 66 -4.99 -12.45 8.14
C ALA A 66 -4.58 -10.98 8.41
N MET A 67 -4.16 -10.65 9.63
CA MET A 67 -3.70 -9.28 9.95
C MET A 67 -2.38 -8.94 9.25
N GLY A 68 -1.48 -9.92 9.09
CA GLY A 68 -0.25 -9.77 8.31
C GLY A 68 -0.53 -9.51 6.83
N ASP A 69 -1.41 -10.31 6.23
CA ASP A 69 -1.87 -10.14 4.85
C ASP A 69 -2.42 -8.74 4.61
N TRP A 70 -3.37 -8.31 5.44
CA TRP A 70 -4.01 -7.00 5.27
C TRP A 70 -3.05 -5.83 5.48
N SER A 71 -2.07 -5.98 6.37
CA SER A 71 -0.98 -5.01 6.52
C SER A 71 -0.23 -4.79 5.20
N VAL A 72 0.18 -5.87 4.53
CA VAL A 72 0.86 -5.81 3.22
C VAL A 72 -0.05 -5.19 2.16
N ARG A 73 -1.34 -5.58 2.12
CA ARG A 73 -2.33 -5.02 1.19
C ARG A 73 -2.43 -3.50 1.33
N PHE A 74 -2.60 -2.99 2.56
CA PHE A 74 -2.67 -1.55 2.79
C PHE A 74 -1.36 -0.83 2.48
N LEU A 75 -0.22 -1.47 2.74
CA LEU A 75 1.09 -0.91 2.41
C LEU A 75 1.23 -0.72 0.89
N ILE A 76 0.90 -1.74 0.09
CA ILE A 76 0.89 -1.68 -1.38
C ILE A 76 -0.12 -0.67 -1.90
N LEU A 77 -1.35 -0.64 -1.35
CA LEU A 77 -2.37 0.35 -1.71
C LEU A 77 -1.87 1.78 -1.44
N SER A 78 -1.17 2.02 -0.33
CA SER A 78 -0.59 3.34 -0.02
C SER A 78 0.45 3.78 -1.07
N LEU A 79 1.23 2.83 -1.60
CA LEU A 79 2.18 3.08 -2.69
C LEU A 79 1.48 3.28 -4.03
N ALA A 80 0.34 2.61 -4.27
CA ALA A 80 -0.46 2.75 -5.48
C ALA A 80 -1.13 4.12 -5.63
N VAL A 81 -1.39 4.83 -4.53
CA VAL A 81 -2.04 6.16 -4.57
C VAL A 81 -1.36 7.14 -5.52
N THR A 82 -0.02 7.19 -5.55
CA THR A 82 0.69 8.19 -6.37
C THR A 82 0.61 7.88 -7.88
N PRO A 83 0.93 6.65 -8.34
CA PRO A 83 0.70 6.24 -9.72
C PRO A 83 -0.76 6.43 -10.16
N MET A 84 -1.72 5.93 -9.36
CA MET A 84 -3.13 6.00 -9.70
C MET A 84 -3.65 7.43 -9.76
N ARG A 85 -3.21 8.32 -8.87
CA ARG A 85 -3.54 9.75 -8.96
C ARG A 85 -3.19 10.35 -10.32
N ARG A 86 -2.09 9.91 -10.94
CA ARG A 86 -1.60 10.48 -12.20
C ARG A 86 -2.17 9.79 -13.42
N ILE A 87 -2.17 8.45 -13.44
CA ILE A 87 -2.71 7.67 -14.55
C ILE A 87 -4.22 7.89 -14.66
N ALA A 88 -4.89 7.94 -13.49
CA ALA A 88 -6.32 8.09 -13.35
C ALA A 88 -6.72 9.53 -12.94
N ASN A 89 -5.92 10.56 -13.24
CA ASN A 89 -6.25 11.99 -13.08
C ASN A 89 -7.14 12.33 -11.86
N ALA A 90 -6.86 11.66 -10.74
CA ALA A 90 -7.72 11.64 -9.55
C ALA A 90 -6.95 12.28 -8.40
N PRO A 91 -6.79 13.62 -8.40
CA PRO A 91 -5.98 14.32 -7.40
C PRO A 91 -6.46 14.06 -5.97
N LYS A 92 -7.76 13.79 -5.77
CA LYS A 92 -8.36 13.47 -4.48
C LYS A 92 -7.80 12.19 -3.82
N LEU A 93 -7.23 11.26 -4.58
CA LEU A 93 -6.61 10.05 -4.00
C LEU A 93 -5.48 10.38 -3.02
N ILE A 94 -4.79 11.50 -3.19
CA ILE A 94 -3.71 11.89 -2.27
C ILE A 94 -4.20 12.08 -0.83
N LEU A 95 -5.49 12.39 -0.63
CA LEU A 95 -6.10 12.64 0.67
C LEU A 95 -6.14 11.39 1.56
N VAL A 96 -6.07 10.18 0.96
CA VAL A 96 -6.15 8.91 1.69
C VAL A 96 -4.81 8.18 1.78
N ARG A 97 -3.74 8.70 1.15
CA ARG A 97 -2.40 8.06 1.20
C ARG A 97 -1.92 7.84 2.63
N ARG A 98 -2.01 8.87 3.47
CA ARG A 98 -1.60 8.79 4.88
C ARG A 98 -2.50 7.85 5.67
N MET A 99 -3.80 7.85 5.39
CA MET A 99 -4.75 6.95 6.03
C MET A 99 -4.35 5.49 5.78
N LEU A 100 -4.16 5.11 4.51
CA LEU A 100 -3.74 3.75 4.13
C LEU A 100 -2.39 3.35 4.74
N GLY A 101 -1.41 4.24 4.76
CA GLY A 101 -0.10 3.95 5.36
C GLY A 101 -0.18 3.74 6.89
N LEU A 102 -1.00 4.54 7.59
CA LEU A 102 -1.25 4.35 9.02
C LEU A 102 -2.09 3.09 9.30
N THR A 103 -3.05 2.75 8.43
CA THR A 103 -3.78 1.49 8.49
C THR A 103 -2.83 0.30 8.37
N ALA A 104 -1.89 0.33 7.42
CA ALA A 104 -0.88 -0.73 7.29
C ALA A 104 -0.09 -0.92 8.60
N LEU A 105 0.38 0.17 9.23
CA LEU A 105 1.04 0.09 10.53
C LEU A 105 0.11 -0.45 11.63
N ALA A 106 -1.15 -0.02 11.68
CA ALA A 106 -2.11 -0.50 12.68
C ALA A 106 -2.31 -2.02 12.57
N TYR A 107 -2.48 -2.55 11.35
CA TYR A 107 -2.59 -3.99 11.12
C TYR A 107 -1.29 -4.72 11.43
N ALA A 108 -0.13 -4.14 11.14
CA ALA A 108 1.17 -4.70 11.54
C ALA A 108 1.32 -4.79 13.08
N LEU A 109 0.86 -3.79 13.82
CA LEU A 109 0.87 -3.80 15.29
C LEU A 109 -0.10 -4.84 15.85
N VAL A 110 -1.30 -4.98 15.28
CA VAL A 110 -2.23 -6.05 15.66
C VAL A 110 -1.61 -7.42 15.34
N HIS A 111 -1.03 -7.60 14.16
CA HIS A 111 -0.32 -8.82 13.78
C HIS A 111 0.78 -9.20 14.79
N PHE A 112 1.62 -8.24 15.18
CA PHE A 112 2.65 -8.46 16.20
C PHE A 112 2.05 -8.77 17.57
N THR A 113 0.96 -8.10 17.96
CA THR A 113 0.26 -8.37 19.22
C THR A 113 -0.33 -9.79 19.23
N LEU A 114 -0.89 -10.25 18.11
CA LEU A 114 -1.38 -11.62 17.96
C LEU A 114 -0.23 -12.63 18.02
N TYR A 115 0.94 -12.31 17.49
CA TYR A 115 2.15 -13.13 17.65
C TYR A 115 2.57 -13.23 19.12
N VAL A 116 2.59 -12.12 19.86
CA VAL A 116 2.87 -12.12 21.31
C VAL A 116 1.83 -12.97 22.07
N ALA A 117 0.55 -12.86 21.70
CA ALA A 117 -0.50 -13.69 22.27
C ALA A 117 -0.35 -15.18 21.94
N ASP A 118 0.10 -15.51 20.72
CA ASP A 118 0.41 -16.89 20.29
C ASP A 118 1.59 -17.48 21.09
N GLN A 119 2.52 -16.62 21.52
CA GLN A 119 3.57 -16.96 22.50
C GLN A 119 3.10 -16.88 23.97
N LYS A 120 1.79 -16.83 24.22
CA LYS A 120 1.18 -16.77 25.57
C LYS A 120 1.70 -15.59 26.42
N PHE A 121 2.07 -14.49 25.77
CA PHE A 121 2.65 -13.31 26.41
C PHE A 121 4.00 -13.55 27.13
N ASP A 122 4.70 -14.65 26.84
CA ASP A 122 6.08 -14.86 27.28
C ASP A 122 7.04 -13.97 26.46
N LEU A 123 7.37 -12.79 27.00
CA LEU A 123 8.20 -11.81 26.30
C LEU A 123 9.65 -12.27 26.12
N ALA A 124 10.16 -13.13 27.01
CA ALA A 124 11.50 -13.71 26.86
C ALA A 124 11.51 -14.69 25.67
N ARG A 125 10.47 -15.51 25.55
CA ARG A 125 10.29 -16.40 24.40
C ARG A 125 10.15 -15.60 23.11
N VAL A 126 9.29 -14.59 23.07
CA VAL A 126 9.11 -13.69 21.92
C VAL A 126 10.45 -13.10 21.48
N ALA A 127 11.21 -12.52 22.41
CA ALA A 127 12.51 -11.92 22.09
C ALA A 127 13.50 -12.98 21.53
N SER A 128 13.58 -14.15 22.17
CA SER A 128 14.45 -15.23 21.70
C SER A 128 14.10 -15.70 20.28
N GLU A 129 12.81 -15.87 19.99
CA GLU A 129 12.34 -16.32 18.69
C GLU A 129 12.61 -15.26 17.60
N ILE A 130 12.42 -13.97 17.89
CA ILE A 130 12.75 -12.87 16.97
C ILE A 130 14.24 -12.84 16.64
N VAL A 131 15.11 -13.13 17.61
CA VAL A 131 16.57 -13.15 17.41
C VAL A 131 17.00 -14.37 16.59
N PHE A 132 16.47 -15.56 16.92
CA PHE A 132 16.95 -16.81 16.33
C PHE A 132 16.24 -17.25 15.05
N ARG A 133 15.11 -16.63 14.69
CA ARG A 133 14.41 -16.91 13.43
C ARG A 133 14.50 -15.73 12.48
N ILE A 134 15.27 -15.90 11.41
CA ILE A 134 15.56 -14.83 10.44
C ILE A 134 14.31 -14.14 9.88
N TYR A 135 13.23 -14.90 9.60
CA TYR A 135 11.99 -14.31 9.09
C TYR A 135 11.33 -13.41 10.14
N LEU A 136 11.39 -13.74 11.43
CA LEU A 136 10.92 -12.88 12.52
C LEU A 136 11.80 -11.65 12.69
N THR A 137 13.13 -11.78 12.59
CA THR A 137 14.05 -10.63 12.61
C THR A 137 13.69 -9.64 11.50
N ILE A 138 13.48 -10.11 10.27
CA ILE A 138 13.11 -9.28 9.11
C ILE A 138 11.75 -8.60 9.34
N GLY A 139 10.75 -9.36 9.81
CA GLY A 139 9.42 -8.83 10.12
C GLY A 139 9.47 -7.75 11.20
N PHE A 140 10.24 -7.97 12.26
CA PHE A 140 10.39 -7.03 13.36
C PHE A 140 11.15 -5.76 12.94
N ALA A 141 12.20 -5.87 12.13
CA ALA A 141 12.88 -4.72 11.54
C ALA A 141 11.93 -3.89 10.66
N GLY A 142 11.09 -4.57 9.87
CA GLY A 142 10.00 -3.95 9.11
C GLY A 142 9.02 -3.18 10.00
N LEU A 143 8.57 -3.81 11.10
CA LEU A 143 7.67 -3.19 12.09
C LEU A 143 8.28 -1.93 12.72
N LEU A 144 9.55 -1.98 13.14
CA LEU A 144 10.25 -0.82 13.70
C LEU A 144 10.33 0.31 12.69
N GLY A 145 10.72 0.02 11.45
CA GLY A 145 10.76 1.01 10.38
C GLY A 145 9.40 1.63 10.08
N LEU A 146 8.35 0.82 9.96
CA LEU A 146 6.98 1.32 9.77
C LEU A 146 6.51 2.15 10.97
N THR A 147 6.89 1.78 12.19
CA THR A 147 6.60 2.54 13.41
C THR A 147 7.24 3.92 13.35
N VAL A 148 8.52 4.01 12.95
CA VAL A 148 9.21 5.30 12.72
C VAL A 148 8.48 6.15 11.68
N LEU A 149 8.02 5.55 10.57
CA LEU A 149 7.23 6.29 9.58
C LEU A 149 5.87 6.74 10.13
N GLY A 150 5.22 5.92 10.93
CA GLY A 150 3.92 6.23 11.57
C GLY A 150 4.00 7.38 12.56
N VAL A 151 4.96 7.34 13.49
CA VAL A 151 5.14 8.43 14.49
C VAL A 151 5.56 9.74 13.83
N THR A 152 6.29 9.68 12.71
CA THR A 152 6.66 10.87 11.92
C THR A 152 5.60 11.32 10.92
N SER A 153 4.43 10.69 10.90
CA SER A 153 3.33 11.06 10.01
C SER A 153 2.41 12.15 10.56
N THR A 154 2.61 12.65 11.79
CA THR A 154 1.77 13.73 12.36
C THR A 154 2.03 15.09 11.71
N ASP A 155 1.05 15.99 11.70
CA ASP A 155 1.21 17.32 11.11
C ASP A 155 2.33 18.12 11.79
N GLY A 156 2.49 17.93 13.10
CA GLY A 156 3.60 18.50 13.87
C GLY A 156 4.96 17.96 13.41
N MET A 157 5.10 16.65 13.23
CA MET A 157 6.36 16.03 12.78
C MET A 157 6.69 16.38 11.32
N ILE A 158 5.69 16.45 10.45
CA ILE A 158 5.88 16.89 9.06
C ILE A 158 6.44 18.32 9.04
N ARG A 159 5.89 19.23 9.86
CA ARG A 159 6.41 20.61 9.99
C ARG A 159 7.82 20.63 10.60
N ARG A 160 8.07 19.85 11.66
CA ARG A 160 9.35 19.81 12.37
C ARG A 160 10.50 19.28 11.49
N LEU A 161 10.25 18.22 10.72
CA LEU A 161 11.28 17.57 9.90
C LEU A 161 11.50 18.24 8.54
N GLY A 162 10.53 19.00 8.03
CA GLY A 162 10.64 19.78 6.80
C GLY A 162 11.17 18.95 5.62
N LYS A 163 12.30 19.37 5.04
CA LYS A 163 12.92 18.73 3.85
C LYS A 163 13.47 17.32 4.11
N THR A 164 13.70 16.95 5.38
CA THR A 164 14.16 15.60 5.75
C THR A 164 13.00 14.61 5.79
N TRP A 165 11.76 15.07 6.01
CA TRP A 165 10.59 14.20 6.07
C TRP A 165 10.40 13.34 4.81
N PRO A 166 10.44 13.91 3.57
CA PRO A 166 10.37 13.10 2.37
C PRO A 166 11.51 12.11 2.21
N ARG A 167 12.71 12.40 2.73
CA ARG A 167 13.87 11.48 2.67
C ARG A 167 13.65 10.28 3.58
N LEU A 168 13.22 10.52 4.83
CA LEU A 168 12.85 9.47 5.77
C LEU A 168 11.72 8.60 5.20
N HIS A 169 10.66 9.22 4.65
CA HIS A 169 9.51 8.51 4.10
C HIS A 169 9.78 7.76 2.79
N ARG A 170 10.97 7.91 2.18
CA ARG A 170 11.41 6.99 1.10
C ARG A 170 11.76 5.61 1.62
N LEU A 171 12.02 5.44 2.91
CA LEU A 171 12.23 4.13 3.52
C LEU A 171 11.03 3.20 3.37
N VAL A 172 9.83 3.72 3.06
CA VAL A 172 8.67 2.90 2.76
C VAL A 172 8.95 1.89 1.63
N TYR A 173 9.81 2.22 0.66
CA TYR A 173 10.14 1.31 -0.44
C TYR A 173 10.94 0.08 0.03
N PRO A 174 12.13 0.22 0.65
CA PRO A 174 12.84 -0.93 1.20
C PRO A 174 12.05 -1.63 2.32
N LEU A 175 11.28 -0.92 3.14
CA LEU A 175 10.43 -1.54 4.16
C LEU A 175 9.31 -2.40 3.55
N THR A 176 8.75 -1.99 2.41
CA THR A 176 7.77 -2.82 1.68
C THR A 176 8.44 -4.07 1.11
N ALA A 177 9.66 -3.94 0.57
CA ALA A 177 10.42 -5.10 0.11
C ALA A 177 10.74 -6.08 1.25
N LEU A 178 11.13 -5.57 2.43
CA LEU A 178 11.32 -6.41 3.63
C LEU A 178 10.03 -7.08 4.09
N ALA A 179 8.89 -6.38 4.07
CA ALA A 179 7.60 -6.97 4.42
C ALA A 179 7.20 -8.10 3.46
N LEU A 180 7.45 -7.94 2.15
CA LEU A 180 7.21 -8.97 1.14
C LEU A 180 8.18 -10.15 1.31
N LEU A 181 9.46 -9.90 1.60
CA LEU A 181 10.43 -10.96 1.89
C LEU A 181 10.05 -11.75 3.15
N HIS A 182 9.63 -11.06 4.22
CA HIS A 182 9.08 -11.70 5.41
C HIS A 182 7.88 -12.60 5.06
N PHE A 183 6.98 -12.11 4.19
CA PHE A 183 5.82 -12.88 3.74
C PHE A 183 6.23 -14.13 2.94
N PHE A 184 7.21 -14.02 2.05
CA PHE A 184 7.78 -15.18 1.35
C PHE A 184 8.37 -16.22 2.32
N LEU A 185 9.19 -15.80 3.27
CA LEU A 185 9.85 -16.70 4.22
C LEU A 185 8.87 -17.39 5.18
N GLN A 186 7.74 -16.73 5.48
CA GLN A 186 6.68 -17.30 6.32
C GLN A 186 5.76 -18.25 5.54
N SER A 187 5.69 -18.08 4.22
CA SER A 187 4.89 -18.94 3.35
C SER A 187 5.59 -20.29 3.19
N LYS A 188 4.83 -21.38 3.36
CA LYS A 188 5.40 -22.73 3.34
C LYS A 188 5.57 -23.22 1.91
N ILE A 189 4.53 -23.86 1.35
CA ILE A 189 4.58 -24.49 0.02
C ILE A 189 4.00 -23.55 -1.04
N ASP A 190 2.86 -22.96 -0.74
CA ASP A 190 2.20 -22.01 -1.62
C ASP A 190 2.68 -20.58 -1.34
N VAL A 191 3.36 -19.99 -2.32
CA VAL A 191 3.82 -18.60 -2.29
C VAL A 191 3.04 -17.71 -3.25
N SER A 192 1.87 -18.16 -3.74
CA SER A 192 1.07 -17.43 -4.72
C SER A 192 0.73 -16.01 -4.27
N SER A 193 0.34 -15.86 -3.00
CA SER A 193 0.02 -14.56 -2.40
C SER A 193 1.22 -13.60 -2.34
N PRO A 194 2.37 -13.95 -1.70
CA PRO A 194 3.53 -13.05 -1.69
C PRO A 194 4.09 -12.78 -3.10
N VAL A 195 4.02 -13.74 -4.03
CA VAL A 195 4.41 -13.53 -5.44
C VAL A 195 3.51 -12.47 -6.08
N TYR A 196 2.18 -12.59 -5.95
CA TYR A 196 1.24 -11.62 -6.51
C TYR A 196 1.49 -10.19 -5.98
N TRP A 197 1.57 -10.03 -4.66
CA TRP A 197 1.79 -8.70 -4.05
C TRP A 197 3.17 -8.13 -4.40
N SER A 198 4.17 -8.98 -4.58
CA SER A 198 5.50 -8.56 -5.04
C SER A 198 5.50 -8.16 -6.50
N GLY A 199 4.78 -8.85 -7.38
CA GLY A 199 4.60 -8.44 -8.76
C GLY A 199 3.93 -7.07 -8.88
N LEU A 200 2.89 -6.81 -8.08
CA LEU A 200 2.29 -5.47 -8.00
C LEU A 200 3.28 -4.42 -7.45
N PHE A 201 4.07 -4.76 -6.44
CA PHE A 201 5.13 -3.87 -5.95
C PHE A 201 6.15 -3.52 -7.05
N LEU A 202 6.60 -4.51 -7.81
CA LEU A 202 7.51 -4.33 -8.94
C LEU A 202 6.88 -3.48 -10.04
N ALA A 203 5.59 -3.66 -10.34
CA ALA A 203 4.87 -2.79 -11.27
C ALA A 203 4.85 -1.31 -10.78
N LEU A 204 4.62 -1.10 -9.48
CA LEU A 204 4.64 0.23 -8.87
C LEU A 204 6.04 0.86 -8.91
N MET A 205 7.09 0.07 -8.74
CA MET A 205 8.48 0.53 -8.87
C MET A 205 8.83 0.82 -10.33
N GLY A 206 8.41 -0.04 -11.26
CA GLY A 206 8.55 0.14 -12.70
C GLY A 206 7.89 1.43 -13.18
N TRP A 207 6.68 1.75 -12.72
CA TRP A 207 6.05 3.03 -13.03
C TRP A 207 6.85 4.24 -12.50
N ARG A 208 7.46 4.13 -11.30
CA ARG A 208 8.32 5.20 -10.76
C ARG A 208 9.58 5.36 -11.57
N LEU A 209 10.16 4.26 -12.06
CA LEU A 209 11.30 4.26 -12.94
C LEU A 209 10.95 4.93 -14.27
N MET A 210 9.83 4.56 -14.90
CA MET A 210 9.32 5.24 -16.10
C MET A 210 9.21 6.75 -15.88
N HIS A 211 8.61 7.17 -14.77
CA HIS A 211 8.47 8.59 -14.44
C HIS A 211 9.83 9.26 -14.19
N HIS A 212 10.78 8.58 -13.55
CA HIS A 212 12.14 9.09 -13.34
C HIS A 212 12.89 9.27 -14.67
N LEU A 213 12.73 8.32 -15.59
CA LEU A 213 13.26 8.34 -16.95
C LEU A 213 12.45 9.22 -17.92
N LYS A 214 11.42 9.94 -17.43
CA LYS A 214 10.53 10.81 -18.20
C LYS A 214 9.77 10.09 -19.33
N VAL A 215 9.59 8.78 -19.23
CA VAL A 215 8.72 8.01 -20.13
C VAL A 215 7.26 8.41 -19.87
N PRO A 216 6.49 8.78 -20.91
CA PRO A 216 5.11 9.23 -20.73
C PRO A 216 4.21 8.07 -20.26
N SER A 217 3.16 8.39 -19.51
CA SER A 217 2.11 7.44 -19.12
C SER A 217 1.03 7.33 -20.21
N THR A 218 1.45 7.10 -21.46
CA THR A 218 0.56 6.78 -22.58
C THR A 218 0.23 5.28 -22.61
N PRO A 219 -0.82 4.85 -23.34
CA PRO A 219 -1.25 3.45 -23.37
C PRO A 219 -0.13 2.45 -23.69
N LEU A 220 0.73 2.74 -24.67
CA LEU A 220 1.81 1.83 -25.09
C LEU A 220 2.85 1.56 -24.00
N PRO A 221 3.49 2.59 -23.38
CA PRO A 221 4.36 2.36 -22.22
C PRO A 221 3.67 1.68 -21.04
N LEU A 222 2.38 1.91 -20.81
CA LEU A 222 1.62 1.25 -19.75
C LEU A 222 1.38 -0.24 -20.05
N LEU A 223 1.15 -0.60 -21.32
CA LEU A 223 1.13 -2.01 -21.78
C LEU A 223 2.51 -2.67 -21.62
N GLY A 224 3.56 -1.95 -21.98
CA GLY A 224 4.94 -2.39 -21.75
C GLY A 224 5.21 -2.65 -20.26
N LEU A 225 4.76 -1.75 -19.38
CA LEU A 225 4.84 -1.94 -17.93
C LEU A 225 4.06 -3.17 -17.46
N SER A 226 2.85 -3.42 -17.98
CA SER A 226 2.05 -4.59 -17.57
C SER A 226 2.72 -5.91 -17.96
N LEU A 227 3.28 -5.99 -19.18
CA LEU A 227 4.02 -7.17 -19.63
C LEU A 227 5.31 -7.36 -18.83
N ALA A 228 6.08 -6.29 -18.63
CA ALA A 228 7.30 -6.34 -17.84
C ALA A 228 7.03 -6.76 -16.38
N ALA A 229 5.94 -6.29 -15.78
CA ALA A 229 5.53 -6.69 -14.44
C ALA A 229 5.14 -8.17 -14.38
N GLY A 230 4.39 -8.67 -15.35
CA GLY A 230 4.05 -10.09 -15.47
C GLY A 230 5.31 -10.96 -15.58
N LEU A 231 6.22 -10.63 -16.50
CA LEU A 231 7.49 -11.35 -16.67
C LEU A 231 8.38 -11.29 -15.43
N ALA A 232 8.47 -10.12 -14.77
CA ALA A 232 9.21 -9.99 -13.52
C ALA A 232 8.59 -10.84 -12.40
N THR A 233 7.26 -11.01 -12.40
CA THR A 233 6.55 -11.89 -11.46
C THR A 233 6.87 -13.37 -11.71
N VAL A 234 6.88 -13.81 -12.97
CA VAL A 234 7.33 -15.16 -13.35
C VAL A 234 8.78 -15.40 -12.90
N GLY A 235 9.66 -14.43 -13.18
CA GLY A 235 11.07 -14.52 -12.80
C GLY A 235 11.25 -14.59 -11.28
N LEU A 236 10.50 -13.79 -10.52
CA LEU A 236 10.50 -13.82 -9.06
C LEU A 236 10.02 -15.17 -8.50
N GLU A 237 8.90 -15.69 -9.01
CA GLU A 237 8.36 -16.97 -8.58
C GLU A 237 9.33 -18.12 -8.89
N THR A 238 9.87 -18.13 -10.11
CA THR A 238 10.84 -19.12 -10.58
C THR A 238 12.11 -19.08 -9.72
N ALA A 239 12.65 -17.89 -9.46
CA ALA A 239 13.81 -17.71 -8.62
C ALA A 239 13.56 -18.19 -7.18
N TRP A 240 12.38 -17.87 -6.61
CA TRP A 240 12.04 -18.30 -5.26
C TRP A 240 11.99 -19.83 -5.16
N TYR A 241 11.24 -20.50 -6.02
CA TYR A 241 11.14 -21.97 -5.99
C TYR A 241 12.48 -22.64 -6.29
N ALA A 242 13.25 -22.14 -7.26
CA ALA A 242 14.57 -22.69 -7.57
C ALA A 242 15.56 -22.56 -6.40
N LEU A 243 15.62 -21.39 -5.76
CA LEU A 243 16.60 -21.12 -4.70
C LEU A 243 16.18 -21.65 -3.34
N ALA A 244 14.90 -21.51 -2.97
CA ALA A 244 14.41 -21.86 -1.64
C ALA A 244 14.01 -23.34 -1.51
N THR A 245 13.55 -23.96 -2.61
CA THR A 245 13.02 -25.34 -2.58
C THR A 245 13.75 -26.32 -3.52
N GLY A 246 14.66 -25.84 -4.38
CA GLY A 246 15.39 -26.69 -5.33
C GLY A 246 14.55 -27.18 -6.51
N VAL A 247 13.35 -26.63 -6.72
CA VAL A 247 12.48 -27.03 -7.84
C VAL A 247 13.09 -26.53 -9.17
N PRO A 248 13.17 -27.37 -10.22
CA PRO A 248 13.72 -26.95 -11.50
C PRO A 248 13.00 -25.72 -12.07
N ALA A 249 13.77 -24.71 -12.49
CA ALA A 249 13.22 -23.48 -13.05
C ALA A 249 12.30 -23.74 -14.26
N SER A 250 12.66 -24.69 -15.11
CA SER A 250 11.84 -25.11 -16.26
C SER A 250 10.46 -25.63 -15.86
N ALA A 251 10.35 -26.33 -14.73
CA ALA A 251 9.07 -26.82 -14.23
C ALA A 251 8.18 -25.67 -13.76
N VAL A 252 8.75 -24.66 -13.09
CA VAL A 252 7.99 -23.46 -12.65
C VAL A 252 7.57 -22.61 -13.84
N LEU A 253 8.43 -22.49 -14.86
CA LEU A 253 8.10 -21.81 -16.11
C LEU A 253 6.98 -22.52 -16.87
N ALA A 254 7.04 -23.85 -16.97
CA ALA A 254 5.97 -24.64 -17.57
C ALA A 254 4.66 -24.50 -16.80
N ALA A 255 4.72 -24.53 -15.46
CA ALA A 255 3.54 -24.32 -14.61
C ALA A 255 2.91 -22.92 -14.79
N ASN A 256 3.69 -21.89 -15.13
CA ASN A 256 3.14 -20.58 -15.48
C ASN A 256 2.31 -20.56 -16.77
N LEU A 257 2.44 -21.57 -17.62
CA LEU A 257 1.67 -21.71 -18.86
C LEU A 257 0.60 -22.81 -18.77
N ASP A 258 0.52 -23.51 -17.63
CA ASP A 258 -0.49 -24.54 -17.36
C ASP A 258 -1.66 -23.92 -16.59
N PHE A 259 -2.86 -24.03 -17.17
CA PHE A 259 -4.12 -23.50 -16.61
C PHE A 259 -5.06 -24.60 -16.12
N SER A 260 -4.58 -25.84 -16.04
CA SER A 260 -5.42 -27.00 -15.73
C SER A 260 -5.95 -27.01 -14.29
N TYR A 261 -5.23 -26.38 -13.36
CA TYR A 261 -5.57 -26.37 -11.93
C TYR A 261 -5.83 -24.96 -11.39
N ASP A 262 -4.86 -24.07 -11.51
CA ASP A 262 -4.94 -22.71 -10.98
C ASP A 262 -4.25 -21.70 -11.89
N VAL A 263 -4.79 -20.49 -11.92
CA VAL A 263 -4.17 -19.36 -12.63
C VAL A 263 -3.03 -18.80 -11.79
N ARG A 264 -1.80 -18.93 -12.28
CA ARG A 264 -0.58 -18.49 -11.58
C ARG A 264 -0.54 -16.97 -11.36
N PRO A 265 0.14 -16.49 -10.30
CA PRO A 265 0.14 -15.07 -9.90
C PRO A 265 0.53 -14.08 -11.00
N ALA A 266 1.43 -14.45 -11.90
CA ALA A 266 1.91 -13.57 -12.98
C ALA A 266 0.76 -13.09 -13.88
N TRP A 267 -0.21 -13.97 -14.17
CA TRP A 267 -1.39 -13.63 -14.96
C TRP A 267 -2.31 -12.67 -14.22
N TRP A 268 -2.50 -12.85 -12.90
CA TRP A 268 -3.25 -11.92 -12.08
C TRP A 268 -2.56 -10.55 -11.98
N VAL A 269 -1.23 -10.50 -11.91
CA VAL A 269 -0.46 -9.24 -11.94
C VAL A 269 -0.65 -8.56 -13.29
N LEU A 270 -0.47 -9.29 -14.40
CA LEU A 270 -0.68 -8.77 -15.75
C LEU A 270 -2.10 -8.20 -15.90
N ALA A 271 -3.11 -8.98 -15.52
CA ALA A 271 -4.52 -8.59 -15.57
C ALA A 271 -4.82 -7.38 -14.67
N THR A 272 -4.20 -7.26 -13.49
CA THR A 272 -4.39 -6.11 -12.62
C THR A 272 -3.74 -4.85 -13.20
N VAL A 273 -2.51 -4.96 -13.71
CA VAL A 273 -1.76 -3.80 -14.22
C VAL A 273 -2.30 -3.35 -15.56
N ILE A 274 -2.77 -4.25 -16.44
CA ILE A 274 -3.31 -3.86 -17.75
C ILE A 274 -4.58 -2.99 -17.62
N LEU A 275 -5.35 -3.12 -16.53
CA LEU A 275 -6.54 -2.28 -16.26
C LEU A 275 -6.21 -0.78 -16.15
N ILE A 276 -4.95 -0.41 -15.92
CA ILE A 276 -4.54 1.01 -15.90
C ILE A 276 -4.62 1.65 -17.29
N VAL A 277 -4.56 0.86 -18.36
CA VAL A 277 -4.60 1.31 -19.76
C VAL A 277 -5.99 1.83 -20.16
N PRO A 278 -7.09 1.06 -20.05
CA PRO A 278 -8.42 1.57 -20.33
C PRO A 278 -8.80 2.72 -19.39
N LEU A 279 -8.35 2.67 -18.13
CA LEU A 279 -8.54 3.77 -17.18
C LEU A 279 -7.90 5.08 -17.67
N ASN A 280 -6.67 5.00 -18.19
CA ASN A 280 -5.99 6.16 -18.78
C ASN A 280 -6.72 6.70 -20.02
N LEU A 281 -7.14 5.80 -20.92
CA LEU A 281 -7.86 6.15 -22.14
C LEU A 281 -9.20 6.83 -21.85
N TRP A 282 -9.98 6.27 -20.92
CA TRP A 282 -11.29 6.80 -20.55
C TRP A 282 -11.19 8.25 -20.08
N GLN A 283 -10.19 8.56 -19.27
CA GLN A 283 -10.07 9.89 -18.71
C GLN A 283 -9.51 10.92 -19.68
N ASN A 284 -8.58 10.54 -20.54
CA ASN A 284 -8.10 11.42 -21.60
C ASN A 284 -9.24 11.83 -22.53
N ARG A 285 -10.20 10.94 -22.80
CA ARG A 285 -11.43 11.26 -23.56
C ARG A 285 -12.34 12.24 -22.81
N THR A 286 -12.55 12.06 -21.51
CA THR A 286 -13.36 13.00 -20.72
C THR A 286 -12.72 14.39 -20.62
N ALA A 287 -11.38 14.47 -20.61
CA ALA A 287 -10.65 15.73 -20.55
C ALA A 287 -10.66 16.49 -21.89
N SER A 288 -10.63 15.78 -23.02
CA SER A 288 -10.71 16.38 -24.35
C SER A 288 -12.14 16.77 -24.76
N GLY A 289 -13.16 16.01 -24.34
CA GLY A 289 -14.57 16.32 -24.61
C GLY A 289 -15.12 17.55 -23.87
N GLY A 290 -14.42 18.06 -22.86
CA GLY A 290 -14.81 19.26 -22.09
C GLY A 290 -14.33 20.60 -22.68
N ARG A 291 -13.53 20.58 -23.75
CA ARG A 291 -13.16 21.80 -24.50
C ARG A 291 -14.16 21.99 -25.65
N GLY A 292 -15.27 22.68 -25.36
CA GLY A 292 -16.16 23.19 -26.41
C GLY A 292 -15.38 24.08 -27.40
N PRO A 293 -15.86 24.22 -28.65
CA PRO A 293 -15.14 24.97 -29.67
C PRO A 293 -14.90 26.41 -29.16
N VAL A 294 -13.63 26.81 -29.14
CA VAL A 294 -13.24 28.20 -28.87
C VAL A 294 -13.95 29.06 -29.91
N GLY A 295 -14.94 29.83 -29.46
CA GLY A 295 -15.69 30.73 -30.33
C GLY A 295 -14.71 31.63 -31.08
N ARG A 296 -14.81 31.65 -32.41
CA ARG A 296 -14.06 32.59 -33.25
C ARG A 296 -14.32 34.02 -32.74
N PRO A 297 -13.29 34.87 -32.59
CA PRO A 297 -13.53 36.27 -32.27
C PRO A 297 -14.38 36.90 -33.38
N ALA A 298 -15.44 37.59 -32.98
CA ALA A 298 -16.32 38.31 -33.89
C ALA A 298 -15.52 39.38 -34.67
N PRO A 299 -15.80 39.59 -35.97
CA PRO A 299 -15.15 40.65 -36.72
C PRO A 299 -15.53 42.01 -36.12
N ALA A 300 -14.51 42.81 -35.81
CA ALA A 300 -14.67 44.19 -35.38
C ALA A 300 -15.44 44.97 -36.46
N ARG A 301 -16.51 45.65 -36.03
CA ARG A 301 -17.20 46.67 -36.82
C ARG A 301 -16.61 48.03 -36.50
#